data_AF-A0A1Y1K4K4-F1
#
_entry.id   AF-A0A1Y1K4K4-F1
#
_cell.length_a   1.000
_cell.length_b   1.000
_cell.length_c   1.000
_cell.angle_alpha   90.00
_cell.angle_beta   90.00
_cell.angle_gamma   90.00
#
_symmetry.space_group_name_H-M   'P 1'
#
loop_
_entity.id
_entity.type
_entity.pdbx_description
1 polymer ?
#
loop_
_entity_poly.entity_id
_entity_poly.type
_entity_poly.pdbx_seq_one_letter_code
_entity_poly.pdbx_strand_id
1 'polypeptide(L)'
;MGGCAAEGCSNSAKKGFLMKRFPRDPKRKQEWMEWIIKMKKGNWQPTDAMRLCEVHFGPEMWEKTRVDGKRVLKCNAVPTMFAFSKSTLTRKAPTPENTSVQELSKFILNCLKIITVPIPFSLTISVNKHQNWLYKLLF
;
A
#
# COMPACT_ATOMS: atom_id res chain seq x y z
N MET A 1 10.53 21.95 25.30
CA MET A 1 9.66 21.53 24.17
C MET A 1 9.08 20.16 24.47
N GLY A 2 7.77 20.01 24.47
CA GLY A 2 7.08 18.74 24.79
C GLY A 2 7.16 17.70 23.67
N GLY A 3 7.08 16.42 24.04
CA GLY A 3 7.03 15.27 23.12
C GLY A 3 5.61 14.91 22.68
N CYS A 4 5.50 13.80 21.94
CA CYS A 4 4.20 13.21 21.56
C CYS A 4 3.45 12.68 22.79
N ALA A 5 2.13 12.85 22.79
CA ALA A 5 1.24 12.38 23.85
C ALA A 5 0.99 10.86 23.81
N ALA A 6 1.16 10.26 22.63
CA ALA A 6 0.89 8.85 22.39
C ALA A 6 1.84 7.97 23.22
N GLU A 7 1.27 6.94 23.86
CA GLU A 7 2.02 5.98 24.67
C GLU A 7 3.12 5.31 23.83
N GLY A 8 4.35 5.25 24.35
CA GLY A 8 5.50 4.65 23.65
C GLY A 8 6.09 5.48 22.50
N CYS A 9 5.53 6.65 22.18
CA CYS A 9 6.04 7.52 21.11
C CYS A 9 7.06 8.53 21.65
N SER A 10 8.32 8.41 21.22
CA SER A 10 9.39 9.33 21.63
C SER A 10 9.62 10.48 20.63
N ASN A 11 8.70 10.68 19.67
CA ASN A 11 8.82 11.72 18.66
C ASN A 11 8.60 13.12 19.26
N SER A 12 9.27 14.11 18.69
CA SER A 12 9.18 15.50 19.12
C SER A 12 9.58 16.44 18.00
N ALA A 13 9.25 17.73 18.15
CA ALA A 13 9.68 18.78 17.23
C ALA A 13 11.22 18.86 17.12
N LYS A 14 11.95 18.57 18.20
CA LYS A 14 13.43 18.53 18.19
C LYS A 14 13.99 17.44 17.27
N LYS A 15 13.23 16.35 17.08
CA LYS A 15 13.58 15.23 16.18
C LYS A 15 13.09 15.46 14.74
N GLY A 16 12.54 16.63 14.42
CA GLY A 16 12.05 16.97 13.08
C GLY A 16 10.61 16.53 12.78
N PHE A 17 9.89 15.96 13.75
CA PHE A 17 8.51 15.53 13.52
C PHE A 17 7.53 16.69 13.62
N LEU A 18 6.56 16.72 12.72
CA LEU A 18 5.48 17.70 12.77
C LEU A 18 4.53 17.38 13.93
N MET A 19 4.44 18.31 14.88
CA MET A 19 3.60 18.17 16.08
C MET A 19 2.28 18.94 15.90
N LYS A 20 1.15 18.26 16.08
CA LYS A 20 -0.20 18.84 15.99
C LYS A 20 -0.81 18.98 17.38
N ARG A 21 -1.36 20.16 17.64
CA ARG A 21 -2.17 20.44 18.83
C ARG A 21 -3.57 19.86 18.63
N PHE A 22 -4.31 19.69 19.72
CA PHE A 22 -5.71 19.32 19.64
C PHE A 22 -6.52 20.30 18.78
N PRO A 23 -7.53 19.80 18.05
CA PRO A 23 -8.47 20.64 17.32
C PRO A 23 -9.19 21.63 18.25
N ARG A 24 -9.62 22.76 17.69
CA ARG A 24 -10.49 23.71 18.38
C ARG A 24 -11.92 23.19 18.53
N ASP A 25 -12.34 22.33 17.61
CA ASP A 25 -13.66 21.70 17.65
C ASP A 25 -13.74 20.72 18.84
N PRO A 26 -14.66 20.92 19.80
CA PRO A 26 -14.75 20.10 21.00
C PRO A 26 -15.00 18.62 20.69
N LYS A 27 -15.79 18.32 19.65
CA LYS A 27 -16.08 16.92 19.26
C LYS A 27 -14.80 16.19 18.83
N ARG A 28 -14.02 16.78 17.92
CA ARG A 28 -12.76 16.19 17.46
C ARG A 28 -11.71 16.13 18.56
N LYS A 29 -11.67 17.16 19.42
CA LYS A 29 -10.81 17.17 20.60
C LYS A 29 -11.12 15.97 21.51
N GLN A 30 -12.39 15.70 21.78
CA GLN A 30 -12.81 14.54 22.57
C GLN A 30 -12.38 13.22 21.92
N GLU A 31 -12.59 13.04 20.61
CA GLU A 31 -12.15 11.83 19.90
C GLU A 31 -10.63 11.60 20.02
N TRP A 32 -9.82 12.66 19.92
CA TRP A 32 -8.37 12.57 20.12
C TRP A 32 -8.01 12.21 21.57
N MET A 33 -8.72 12.78 22.55
CA MET A 33 -8.51 12.48 23.96
C MET A 33 -8.85 11.02 24.28
N GLU A 34 -10.00 10.55 23.82
CA GLU A 34 -10.43 9.15 23.95
C GLU A 34 -9.41 8.20 23.31
N TRP A 35 -8.88 8.57 22.14
CA TRP A 35 -7.85 7.79 21.47
C TRP A 35 -6.57 7.67 22.32
N ILE A 36 -6.11 8.75 22.96
CA ILE A 36 -4.96 8.72 23.87
C ILE A 36 -5.27 7.87 25.12
N ILE A 37 -6.47 8.00 25.68
CA ILE A 37 -6.90 7.21 26.85
C ILE A 37 -6.88 5.72 26.49
N LYS A 38 -7.38 5.33 25.32
CA LYS A 38 -7.33 3.93 24.85
C LYS A 38 -5.90 3.39 24.74
N MET A 39 -4.91 4.24 24.49
CA MET A 39 -3.51 3.84 24.45
C MET A 39 -2.85 3.72 25.83
N LYS A 40 -3.28 4.55 26.78
CA LYS A 40 -2.66 4.62 28.10
C LYS A 40 -3.34 3.66 29.07
N LYS A 41 -2.56 2.80 29.71
CA LYS A 41 -3.08 1.94 30.79
C LYS A 41 -3.18 2.76 32.08
N GLY A 42 -4.36 2.80 32.70
CA GLY A 42 -4.60 3.39 34.02
C GLY A 42 -5.56 4.59 34.04
N ASN A 43 -5.81 5.12 35.23
CA ASN A 43 -6.67 6.30 35.47
C ASN A 43 -5.96 7.61 35.09
N TRP A 44 -5.66 7.77 33.81
CA TRP A 44 -4.99 8.95 33.30
C TRP A 44 -5.95 9.88 32.55
N GLN A 45 -5.79 11.20 32.71
CA GLN A 45 -6.59 12.20 32.01
C GLN A 45 -5.75 13.06 31.05
N PRO A 46 -6.19 13.20 29.78
CA PRO A 46 -5.52 14.04 28.80
C PRO A 46 -5.69 15.53 29.10
N THR A 47 -4.62 16.27 28.87
CA THR A 47 -4.60 17.74 28.98
C THR A 47 -4.64 18.39 27.60
N ASP A 48 -5.28 19.54 27.50
CA ASP A 48 -5.39 20.34 26.27
C ASP A 48 -4.06 20.76 25.65
N ALA A 49 -3.00 20.82 26.46
CA ALA A 49 -1.67 21.23 26.01
C ALA A 49 -0.92 20.13 25.24
N MET A 50 -1.41 18.89 25.26
CA MET A 50 -0.70 17.77 24.64
C MET A 50 -0.77 17.82 23.11
N ARG A 51 0.14 17.08 22.47
CA ARG A 51 0.34 17.12 21.03
C ARG A 51 0.55 15.72 20.48
N LEU A 52 0.03 15.46 19.28
CA LEU A 52 0.30 14.23 18.54
C LEU A 52 1.24 14.54 17.37
N CYS A 53 2.19 13.64 17.12
CA CYS A 53 3.05 13.77 15.95
C CYS A 53 2.38 13.21 14.69
N GLU A 54 2.88 13.61 13.52
CA GLU A 54 2.30 13.30 12.22
C GLU A 54 2.10 11.81 11.92
N VAL A 55 2.90 10.92 12.52
CA VAL A 55 2.84 9.47 12.27
C VAL A 55 1.55 8.81 12.78
N HIS A 56 0.77 9.51 13.59
CA HIS A 56 -0.49 9.00 14.13
C HIS A 56 -1.71 9.28 13.22
N PHE A 57 -1.50 10.03 12.14
CA PHE A 57 -2.53 10.39 11.17
C PHE A 57 -2.25 9.69 9.85
N GLY A 58 -3.25 8.97 9.33
CA GLY A 58 -3.18 8.38 8.00
C GLY A 58 -3.00 9.45 6.91
N PRO A 59 -2.40 9.11 5.76
CA PRO A 59 -2.18 10.04 4.65
C PRO A 59 -3.47 10.73 4.17
N GLU A 60 -4.61 10.03 4.27
CA GLU A 60 -5.95 10.52 3.92
C GLU A 60 -6.45 11.65 4.83
N MET A 61 -5.91 11.77 6.03
CA MET A 61 -6.28 12.80 7.01
C MET A 61 -5.58 14.14 6.75
N TRP A 62 -4.66 14.18 5.80
CA TRP A 62 -3.93 15.40 5.41
C TRP A 62 -4.62 16.11 4.25
N GLU A 63 -4.57 17.43 4.29
CA GLU A 63 -4.92 18.27 3.14
C GLU A 63 -3.83 18.17 2.06
N LYS A 64 -4.19 18.52 0.82
CA LYS A 64 -3.20 18.72 -0.24
C LYS A 64 -2.21 19.77 0.22
N THR A 65 -0.92 19.53 -0.02
CA THR A 65 0.14 20.48 0.32
C THR A 65 -0.18 21.83 -0.29
N ARG A 66 -0.33 22.85 0.57
CA ARG A 66 -0.58 24.22 0.13
C ARG A 66 0.62 24.77 -0.62
N VAL A 67 0.42 25.79 -1.45
CA VAL A 67 1.51 26.50 -2.17
C VAL A 67 2.61 26.96 -1.20
N ASP A 68 2.24 27.32 0.03
CA ASP A 68 3.15 27.72 1.11
C ASP A 68 3.98 26.55 1.70
N GLY A 69 3.86 25.33 1.17
CA GLY A 69 4.53 24.12 1.68
C GLY A 69 3.99 23.60 3.02
N LYS A 70 3.01 24.29 3.63
CA LYS A 70 2.46 23.93 4.94
C LYS A 70 1.56 22.69 4.85
N ARG A 71 1.86 21.68 5.66
CA ARG A 71 1.02 20.49 5.84
C ARG A 71 0.02 20.69 6.97
N VAL A 72 -1.27 20.61 6.63
CA VAL A 72 -2.39 20.80 7.56
C VAL A 72 -3.24 19.53 7.58
N LEU A 73 -3.79 19.22 8.76
CA LEU A 73 -4.77 18.14 8.92
C LEU A 73 -6.13 18.65 8.50
N LYS A 74 -6.94 17.81 7.85
CA LYS A 74 -8.33 18.12 7.56
C LYS A 74 -9.11 18.40 8.84
N CYS A 75 -10.21 19.15 8.73
CA CYS A 75 -11.07 19.47 9.87
C CYS A 75 -11.66 18.22 10.57
N ASN A 76 -11.83 17.13 9.83
CA ASN A 76 -12.33 15.84 10.32
C ASN A 76 -11.22 14.85 10.65
N ALA A 77 -9.96 15.28 10.70
CA ALA A 77 -8.84 14.39 10.97
C ALA A 77 -8.91 13.82 12.39
N VAL A 78 -8.80 12.49 12.47
CA VAL A 78 -8.72 11.74 13.71
C VAL A 78 -7.45 10.88 13.70
N PRO A 79 -6.78 10.72 14.85
CA PRO A 79 -5.67 9.78 14.95
C PRO A 79 -6.20 8.36 14.78
N THR A 80 -5.63 7.61 13.85
CA THR A 80 -6.04 6.24 13.52
C THR A 80 -4.96 5.22 13.85
N MET A 81 -3.69 5.65 13.91
CA MET A 81 -2.55 4.74 13.99
C MET A 81 -2.05 4.56 15.43
N PHE A 82 -2.54 3.52 16.10
CA PHE A 82 -2.07 3.10 17.41
C PHE A 82 -0.67 2.48 17.31
N ALA A 83 0.34 3.16 17.84
CA ALA A 83 1.70 2.63 17.89
C ALA A 83 1.84 1.71 19.12
N PHE A 84 1.31 0.49 19.05
CA PHE A 84 1.52 -0.50 20.11
C PHE A 84 2.90 -1.12 19.98
N SER A 85 3.83 -0.61 20.79
CA SER A 85 5.16 -1.15 21.06
C SER A 85 6.14 -1.20 19.88
N LYS A 86 7.41 -1.09 20.25
CA LYS A 86 8.59 -1.10 19.38
C LYS A 86 8.54 -2.33 18.47
N SER A 87 8.11 -2.17 17.22
CA SER A 87 8.79 -2.95 16.20
C SER A 87 10.22 -2.41 16.25
N THR A 88 11.11 -3.19 16.85
CA THR A 88 12.50 -3.20 16.44
C THR A 88 12.45 -3.52 14.95
N LEU A 89 12.18 -2.51 14.10
CA LEU A 89 12.73 -2.49 12.77
C LEU A 89 14.23 -2.37 13.03
N THR A 90 14.84 -3.52 13.35
CA THR A 90 16.17 -3.77 12.85
C THR A 90 16.05 -3.39 11.38
N ARG A 91 16.72 -2.31 10.99
CA ARG A 91 16.97 -2.07 9.59
C ARG A 91 17.68 -3.34 9.14
N LYS A 92 16.96 -4.32 8.59
CA LYS A 92 17.51 -4.98 7.43
C LYS A 92 17.70 -3.84 6.44
N ALA A 93 18.95 -3.65 6.02
CA ALA A 93 19.23 -2.83 4.86
C ALA A 93 18.21 -3.19 3.78
N PRO A 94 17.67 -2.22 3.03
CA PRO A 94 16.78 -2.53 1.93
C PRO A 94 17.47 -3.54 1.02
N THR A 95 17.08 -4.80 1.14
CA THR A 95 17.39 -5.81 0.15
C THR A 95 16.58 -5.40 -1.09
N PRO A 96 17.19 -5.34 -2.27
CA PRO A 96 16.45 -5.08 -3.50
C PRO A 96 15.45 -6.21 -3.69
N GLU A 97 14.19 -5.95 -3.35
CA GLU A 97 13.08 -6.85 -3.64
C GLU A 97 12.79 -6.73 -5.14
N ASN A 98 13.42 -7.58 -5.94
CA ASN A 98 13.19 -7.71 -7.37
C ASN A 98 11.98 -8.61 -7.71
N THR A 99 11.07 -8.80 -6.75
CA THR A 99 10.05 -9.85 -6.82
C THR A 99 9.02 -9.62 -7.93
N SER A 100 8.73 -8.37 -8.32
CA SER A 100 7.72 -8.10 -9.38
C SER A 100 8.24 -8.25 -10.81
N VAL A 101 9.53 -7.99 -11.06
CA VAL A 101 10.10 -8.07 -12.42
C VAL A 101 10.40 -9.52 -12.81
N GLN A 102 10.78 -10.36 -11.83
CA GLN A 102 11.05 -11.78 -12.07
C GLN A 102 9.78 -12.58 -12.35
N GLU A 103 8.66 -12.31 -11.67
CA GLU A 103 7.40 -13.01 -11.94
C GLU A 103 6.81 -12.64 -13.31
N LEU A 104 6.87 -11.36 -13.70
CA LEU A 104 6.47 -10.93 -15.05
C LEU A 104 7.36 -11.54 -16.14
N SER A 105 8.67 -11.68 -15.90
CA SER A 105 9.59 -12.31 -16.85
C SER A 105 9.30 -13.80 -17.07
N LYS A 106 8.92 -14.53 -16.00
CA LYS A 106 8.50 -15.93 -16.08
C LYS A 106 7.18 -16.07 -16.83
N PHE A 107 6.26 -15.11 -16.67
CA PHE A 107 4.99 -15.09 -17.39
C PHE A 107 5.19 -14.87 -18.90
N ILE A 108 6.03 -13.90 -19.28
CA ILE A 108 6.32 -13.58 -20.69
C ILE A 108 7.06 -14.73 -21.39
N LEU A 109 8.06 -15.35 -20.74
CA LEU A 109 8.79 -16.50 -21.30
C LEU A 109 7.93 -17.77 -21.38
N ASN A 110 6.94 -17.93 -20.52
CA ASN A 110 6.00 -19.05 -20.58
C ASN A 110 5.02 -18.92 -21.76
N CYS A 111 4.58 -17.70 -22.10
CA CYS A 111 3.73 -17.48 -23.28
C CYS A 111 4.43 -17.80 -24.60
N LEU A 112 5.74 -17.54 -24.73
CA LEU A 112 6.51 -17.83 -25.94
C LEU A 112 6.78 -19.32 -26.18
N LYS A 113 6.70 -20.18 -25.15
CA LYS A 113 6.89 -21.63 -25.26
C LYS A 113 5.64 -22.40 -25.72
N ILE A 114 4.46 -21.77 -25.71
CA ILE A 114 3.19 -22.43 -26.11
C ILE A 114 2.98 -22.37 -27.64
N ILE A 115 3.72 -21.53 -28.37
CA ILE A 115 3.54 -21.31 -29.82
C ILE A 115 4.48 -22.19 -30.68
N THR A 116 5.41 -22.95 -30.07
CA THR A 116 6.41 -23.73 -30.81
C THR A 116 6.55 -25.15 -30.27
N VAL A 117 5.62 -26.05 -30.62
CA VAL A 117 5.95 -27.48 -30.71
C VAL A 117 5.29 -28.12 -31.92
N PRO A 118 6.00 -29.06 -32.57
CA PRO A 118 5.94 -29.28 -34.01
C PRO A 118 4.99 -30.41 -34.39
N ILE A 119 4.40 -30.25 -35.57
CA ILE A 119 3.68 -31.26 -36.34
C ILE A 119 4.61 -32.47 -36.58
N PRO A 120 4.27 -33.70 -36.19
CA PRO A 120 4.92 -34.89 -36.72
C PRO A 120 4.11 -35.44 -37.89
N PHE A 121 4.63 -35.26 -39.10
CA PHE A 121 4.19 -35.93 -40.33
C PHE A 121 5.17 -37.08 -40.63
N SER A 122 4.67 -38.31 -40.80
CA SER A 122 5.24 -39.43 -41.59
C SER A 122 4.25 -40.60 -41.56
N LEU A 123 3.36 -40.73 -42.55
CA LEU A 123 3.45 -41.52 -43.80
C LEU A 123 3.40 -43.06 -43.62
N THR A 124 2.26 -43.66 -43.97
CA THR A 124 2.18 -44.92 -44.73
C THR A 124 0.92 -44.94 -45.60
N ILE A 125 1.11 -45.43 -46.82
CA ILE A 125 0.19 -45.50 -47.96
C ILE A 125 -0.85 -46.62 -47.75
N SER A 126 -2.12 -46.36 -48.08
CA SER A 126 -3.04 -47.41 -48.54
C SER A 126 -3.93 -46.84 -49.64
N VAL A 127 -3.75 -47.40 -50.83
CA VAL A 127 -4.47 -47.06 -52.06
C VAL A 127 -5.88 -47.59 -51.92
N ASN A 128 -6.89 -46.72 -51.99
CA ASN A 128 -8.21 -47.19 -52.41
C ASN A 128 -8.92 -46.19 -53.32
N LYS A 129 -9.43 -46.77 -54.40
CA LYS A 129 -9.87 -46.22 -55.67
C LYS A 129 -11.38 -46.10 -55.63
N HIS A 130 -11.98 -44.91 -55.82
CA HIS A 130 -13.22 -44.76 -56.60
C HIS A 130 -13.73 -43.30 -56.73
N GLN A 131 -13.89 -42.88 -57.99
CA GLN A 131 -14.94 -42.01 -58.59
C GLN A 131 -14.90 -40.50 -58.26
N ASN A 132 -14.56 -39.66 -59.25
CA ASN A 132 -15.49 -38.93 -60.16
C ASN A 132 -16.42 -37.97 -59.36
N TRP A 133 -16.55 -36.69 -59.67
CA TRP A 133 -16.98 -36.14 -60.95
C TRP A 133 -16.52 -34.69 -61.16
N LEU A 134 -16.26 -34.41 -62.44
CA LEU A 134 -15.96 -33.13 -63.08
C LEU A 134 -17.09 -32.11 -62.94
N TYR A 135 -16.74 -30.86 -62.64
CA TYR A 135 -17.45 -29.67 -63.11
C TYR A 135 -16.39 -28.57 -63.28
N LYS A 136 -16.31 -27.75 -64.32
CA LYS A 136 -17.00 -27.61 -65.60
C LYS A 136 -16.28 -26.39 -66.22
N LEU A 137 -15.75 -26.51 -67.43
CA LEU A 137 -15.31 -25.35 -68.22
C LEU A 137 -15.59 -25.68 -69.68
N LEU A 138 -16.86 -25.55 -70.05
CA LEU A 138 -17.33 -25.17 -71.37
C LEU A 138 -18.75 -24.60 -71.17
N PHE A 139 -18.97 -23.50 -71.88
CA PHE A 139 -20.09 -22.56 -71.90
C PHE A 139 -21.49 -23.15 -71.72
#